data_AF-A0A963L8R1-F1
#
_entry.id   AF-A0A963L8R1-F1
#
_cell.length_a   1.000
_cell.length_b   1.000
_cell.length_c   1.000
_cell.angle_alpha   90.00
_cell.angle_beta   90.00
_cell.angle_gamma   90.00
#
_symmetry.space_group_name_H-M   'P 1'
#
loop_
_entity.id
_entity.type
_entity.pdbx_description
1 polymer ?
#
loop_
_entity_poly.entity_id
_entity_poly.type
_entity_poly.pdbx_seq_one_letter_code
_entity_poly.pdbx_strand_id
1 'polypeptide(L)'
;MKLGQKLMIAPAVTAAVVLAVSQIDSTVLNRSSAEARTAFEEHMDELHGVAGTQQALSALHVGAYRSMTIIGSLDDSAIAAKRQEMGKMGQNLTAAVDKELALNQEPGSPIAATLQSAKQALGDYLKRVDQAIELASVDPNTGVAAMQTADESYQKLLKDLSDTETLLAEHASQFASEQSQVANRTHWLLSGLSLLAAFVVVAAAAMSLRKIAREMDKAVRVSRQVAEGDLTVEISSNRRDELGDLLKALGVMKDSLQATVSQVRQSSDNIGVASAQIASGNQDLSARTEQAASNL
;
A
#
# COMPACT_ATOMS: atom_id res chain seq x y z
N MET A 1 -13.99 -27.10 -20.01
CA MET A 1 -13.15 -25.91 -20.30
C MET A 1 -11.94 -26.35 -21.07
N LYS A 2 -11.63 -25.61 -22.13
CA LYS A 2 -10.48 -25.82 -23.01
C LYS A 2 -9.15 -25.61 -22.27
N LEU A 3 -8.11 -26.34 -22.64
CA LEU A 3 -6.79 -26.36 -22.01
C LEU A 3 -6.16 -24.97 -21.99
N GLY A 4 -6.27 -24.22 -23.08
CA GLY A 4 -5.79 -22.85 -23.18
C GLY A 4 -6.46 -21.90 -22.17
N GLN A 5 -7.77 -22.07 -21.92
CA GLN A 5 -8.47 -21.28 -20.90
C GLN A 5 -8.01 -21.64 -19.49
N LYS A 6 -7.79 -22.94 -19.20
CA LYS A 6 -7.24 -23.36 -17.90
C LYS A 6 -5.83 -22.82 -17.64
N LEU A 7 -5.01 -22.72 -18.67
CA LEU A 7 -3.64 -22.18 -18.59
C LEU A 7 -3.61 -20.67 -18.34
N MET A 8 -4.54 -19.91 -18.91
CA MET A 8 -4.58 -18.45 -18.79
C MET A 8 -5.27 -17.97 -17.49
N ILE A 9 -6.15 -18.76 -16.88
CA ILE A 9 -6.85 -18.37 -15.65
C ILE A 9 -5.86 -18.08 -14.51
N ALA A 10 -4.89 -18.96 -14.28
CA ALA A 10 -3.97 -18.79 -13.16
C ALA A 10 -3.16 -17.47 -13.23
N PRO A 11 -2.45 -17.16 -14.33
CA PRO A 11 -1.73 -15.88 -14.45
C PRO A 11 -2.68 -14.67 -14.51
N ALA A 12 -3.86 -14.78 -15.14
CA ALA A 12 -4.83 -13.69 -15.14
C ALA A 12 -5.35 -13.37 -13.73
N VAL A 13 -5.63 -14.39 -12.92
CA VAL A 13 -6.00 -14.22 -11.51
C VAL A 13 -4.84 -13.66 -10.71
N THR A 14 -3.59 -14.11 -10.94
CA THR A 14 -2.42 -13.50 -10.27
C THR A 14 -2.31 -12.02 -10.58
N ALA A 15 -2.39 -11.64 -11.86
CA ALA A 15 -2.30 -10.25 -12.28
C ALA A 15 -3.43 -9.40 -11.68
N ALA A 16 -4.66 -9.92 -11.67
CA ALA A 16 -5.80 -9.24 -11.07
C ALA A 16 -5.62 -9.04 -9.55
N VAL A 17 -5.14 -10.06 -8.83
CA VAL A 17 -4.87 -9.96 -7.39
C VAL A 17 -3.77 -8.95 -7.10
N VAL A 18 -2.65 -9.00 -7.83
CA VAL A 18 -1.53 -8.05 -7.67
C VAL A 18 -1.98 -6.62 -7.95
N LEU A 19 -2.77 -6.38 -9.00
CA LEU A 19 -3.32 -5.07 -9.32
C LEU A 19 -4.30 -4.58 -8.26
N ALA A 20 -5.22 -5.44 -7.80
CA ALA A 20 -6.17 -5.10 -6.75
C ALA A 20 -5.48 -4.73 -5.44
N VAL A 21 -4.47 -5.52 -5.04
CA VAL A 21 -3.63 -5.23 -3.88
C VAL A 21 -2.90 -3.91 -4.05
N SER A 22 -2.20 -3.73 -5.17
CA SER A 22 -1.44 -2.50 -5.43
C SER A 22 -2.34 -1.27 -5.39
N GLN A 23 -3.59 -1.41 -5.85
CA GLN A 23 -4.55 -0.33 -5.81
C GLN A 23 -5.04 -0.05 -4.39
N ILE A 24 -5.36 -1.08 -3.61
CA ILE A 24 -5.75 -0.94 -2.19
C ILE A 24 -4.62 -0.26 -1.41
N ASP A 25 -3.40 -0.76 -1.56
CA ASP A 25 -2.22 -0.23 -0.88
C ASP A 25 -2.00 1.24 -1.24
N SER A 26 -2.03 1.59 -2.54
CA SER A 26 -1.92 2.99 -2.97
C SER A 26 -3.04 3.87 -2.40
N THR A 27 -4.26 3.36 -2.28
CA THR A 27 -5.40 4.13 -1.78
C THR A 27 -5.29 4.35 -0.28
N VAL A 28 -4.86 3.34 0.48
CA VAL A 28 -4.62 3.43 1.92
C VAL A 28 -3.48 4.40 2.20
N LEU A 29 -2.37 4.30 1.45
CA LEU A 29 -1.23 5.19 1.60
C LEU A 29 -1.59 6.63 1.25
N ASN A 30 -2.33 6.85 0.15
CA ASN A 30 -2.77 8.19 -0.25
C ASN A 30 -3.72 8.82 0.77
N ARG A 31 -4.66 8.03 1.33
CA ARG A 31 -5.57 8.53 2.38
C ARG A 31 -4.82 8.87 3.65
N SER A 32 -3.96 7.96 4.11
CA SER A 32 -3.13 8.19 5.29
C SER A 32 -2.22 9.42 5.11
N SER A 33 -1.63 9.59 3.93
CA SER A 33 -0.80 10.75 3.62
C SER A 33 -1.63 12.05 3.55
N ALA A 34 -2.87 12.00 3.07
CA ALA A 34 -3.75 13.17 3.02
C ALA A 34 -4.19 13.59 4.43
N GLU A 35 -4.60 12.63 5.28
CA GLU A 35 -4.94 12.88 6.68
C GLU A 35 -3.73 13.43 7.46
N ALA A 36 -2.54 12.85 7.27
CA ALA A 36 -1.30 13.34 7.88
C ALA A 36 -0.97 14.76 7.45
N ARG A 37 -1.19 15.10 6.17
CA ARG A 37 -0.93 16.44 5.65
C ARG A 37 -1.89 17.47 6.24
N THR A 38 -3.19 17.17 6.30
CA THR A 38 -4.17 18.09 6.90
C THR A 38 -3.86 18.32 8.38
N ALA A 39 -3.58 17.25 9.13
CA ALA A 39 -3.23 17.36 10.54
C ALA A 39 -1.93 18.17 10.73
N PHE A 40 -0.93 17.97 9.87
CA PHE A 40 0.31 18.75 9.91
C PHE A 40 0.07 20.24 9.60
N GLU A 41 -0.73 20.56 8.59
CA GLU A 41 -1.10 21.94 8.25
C GLU A 41 -1.81 22.62 9.43
N GLU A 42 -2.75 21.93 10.09
CA GLU A 42 -3.46 22.43 11.28
C GLU A 42 -2.51 22.71 12.46
N HIS A 43 -1.64 21.75 12.82
CA HIS A 43 -0.67 21.96 13.91
C HIS A 43 0.37 23.05 13.59
N MET A 44 0.76 23.19 12.32
CA MET A 44 1.68 24.26 11.90
C MET A 44 1.02 25.64 12.00
N ASP A 45 -0.27 25.75 11.68
CA ASP A 45 -1.02 26.99 11.83
C ASP A 45 -1.13 27.42 13.30
N GLU A 46 -1.34 26.47 14.23
CA GLU A 46 -1.34 26.75 15.67
C GLU A 46 0.06 27.18 16.17
N LEU A 47 1.13 26.49 15.76
CA LEU A 47 2.50 26.88 16.09
C LEU A 47 2.84 28.29 15.58
N HIS A 48 2.47 28.61 14.34
CA HIS A 48 2.63 29.96 13.79
C HIS A 48 1.77 30.99 14.53
N GLY A 49 0.57 30.62 14.99
CA GLY A 49 -0.29 31.48 15.81
C GLY A 49 0.35 31.86 17.14
N VAL A 50 0.90 30.88 17.86
CA VAL A 50 1.61 31.11 19.14
C VAL A 50 2.90 31.90 18.92
N ALA A 51 3.70 31.55 17.91
CA ALA A 51 4.92 32.30 17.57
C ALA A 51 4.63 33.75 17.18
N GLY A 52 3.57 33.98 16.40
CA GLY A 52 3.09 35.33 16.06
C GLY A 52 2.65 36.13 17.30
N THR A 53 2.02 35.46 18.26
CA THR A 53 1.64 36.03 19.57
C THR A 53 2.88 36.43 20.38
N GLN A 54 3.92 35.60 20.44
CA GLN A 54 5.20 35.92 21.09
C GLN A 54 5.90 37.13 20.42
N GLN A 55 5.87 37.20 19.07
CA GLN A 55 6.44 38.33 18.32
C GLN A 55 5.67 39.63 18.62
N ALA A 56 4.34 39.59 18.63
CA ALA A 56 3.50 40.73 18.96
C ALA A 56 3.69 41.19 20.42
N LEU A 57 3.83 40.25 21.36
CA LEU A 57 4.17 40.53 22.75
C LEU A 57 5.52 41.22 22.87
N SER A 58 6.54 40.72 22.19
CA SER A 58 7.88 41.33 22.20
C SER A 58 7.87 42.74 21.59
N ALA A 59 7.13 42.95 20.51
CA ALA A 59 6.95 44.27 19.91
C ALA A 59 6.24 45.24 20.85
N LEU A 60 5.19 44.78 21.55
CA LEU A 60 4.49 45.57 22.58
C LEU A 60 5.43 45.94 23.73
N HIS A 61 6.26 44.99 24.18
CA HIS A 61 7.22 45.20 25.25
C HIS A 61 8.30 46.23 24.90
N VAL A 62 8.93 46.08 23.73
CA VAL A 62 9.87 47.09 23.21
C VAL A 62 9.17 48.45 23.02
N GLY A 63 7.93 48.45 22.53
CA GLY A 63 7.11 49.65 22.39
C GLY A 63 6.82 50.35 23.72
N ALA A 64 6.57 49.60 24.79
CA ALA A 64 6.35 50.13 26.14
C ALA A 64 7.61 50.83 26.67
N TYR A 65 8.76 50.16 26.60
CA TYR A 65 10.04 50.75 26.99
C TYR A 65 10.39 52.00 26.18
N ARG A 66 10.22 51.94 24.85
CA ARG A 66 10.43 53.12 23.99
C ARG A 66 9.49 54.27 24.34
N SER A 67 8.27 53.97 24.79
CA SER A 67 7.34 55.02 25.22
C SER A 67 7.86 55.71 26.47
N MET A 68 8.38 54.97 27.46
CA MET A 68 8.96 55.55 28.68
C MET A 68 10.13 56.49 28.38
N THR A 69 10.99 56.14 27.42
CA THR A 69 12.20 56.94 27.13
C THR A 69 11.92 58.25 26.40
N ILE A 70 10.85 58.32 25.61
CA ILE A 70 10.51 59.53 24.84
C ILE A 70 9.42 60.37 25.51
N ILE A 71 8.69 59.85 26.50
CA ILE A 71 7.48 60.48 27.02
C ILE A 71 7.71 61.90 27.54
N GLY A 72 8.85 62.17 28.17
CA GLY A 72 9.20 63.50 28.67
C GLY A 72 9.49 64.54 27.59
N SER A 73 9.56 64.13 26.32
CA SER A 73 9.72 65.00 25.14
C SER A 73 8.42 65.17 24.33
N LEU A 74 7.33 64.52 24.74
CA LEU A 74 6.05 64.54 24.04
C LEU A 74 5.08 65.56 24.66
N ASP A 75 4.19 66.11 23.85
CA ASP A 75 3.02 66.84 24.32
C ASP A 75 1.88 65.88 24.74
N ASP A 76 0.85 66.41 25.41
CA ASP A 76 -0.28 65.62 25.89
C ASP A 76 -1.01 64.86 24.77
N SER A 77 -1.05 65.43 23.56
CA SER A 77 -1.70 64.79 22.41
C SER A 77 -0.91 63.58 21.91
N ALA A 78 0.42 63.69 21.86
CA ALA A 78 1.31 62.61 21.46
C ALA A 78 1.36 61.49 22.52
N ILE A 79 1.30 61.85 23.81
CA ILE A 79 1.17 60.86 24.91
C ILE A 79 -0.15 60.08 24.78
N ALA A 80 -1.26 60.79 24.55
CA ALA A 80 -2.57 60.15 24.34
C ALA A 80 -2.57 59.23 23.11
N ALA A 81 -1.96 59.65 22.00
CA ALA A 81 -1.81 58.83 20.80
C ALA A 81 -0.99 57.55 21.07
N LYS A 82 0.10 57.65 21.83
CA LYS A 82 0.94 56.50 22.18
C LYS A 82 0.21 55.50 23.08
N ARG A 83 -0.53 56.00 24.08
CA ARG A 83 -1.42 55.17 24.91
C ARG A 83 -2.45 54.44 24.08
N GLN A 84 -3.08 55.12 23.12
CA GLN A 84 -4.06 54.50 22.24
C GLN A 84 -3.44 53.41 21.35
N GLU A 85 -2.25 53.64 20.80
CA GLU A 85 -1.51 52.66 20.01
C GLU A 85 -1.19 51.41 20.85
N MET A 86 -0.66 51.59 22.06
CA MET A 86 -0.36 50.48 22.98
C MET A 86 -1.62 49.72 23.40
N GLY A 87 -2.72 50.44 23.66
CA GLY A 87 -4.01 49.83 23.95
C GLY A 87 -4.51 48.95 22.80
N LYS A 88 -4.38 49.40 21.55
CA LYS A 88 -4.72 48.59 20.36
C LYS A 88 -3.82 47.36 20.24
N MET A 89 -2.51 47.51 20.44
CA MET A 89 -1.58 46.38 20.43
C MET A 89 -1.94 45.35 21.50
N GLY A 90 -2.27 45.80 22.72
CA GLY A 90 -2.72 44.95 23.81
C GLY A 90 -4.03 44.23 23.50
N GLN A 91 -5.01 44.93 22.92
CA GLN A 91 -6.29 44.31 22.48
C GLN A 91 -6.06 43.24 21.41
N ASN A 92 -5.23 43.51 20.41
CA ASN A 92 -4.90 42.54 19.37
C ASN A 92 -4.19 41.31 19.96
N LEU A 93 -3.31 41.51 20.93
CA LEU A 93 -2.61 40.42 21.60
C LEU A 93 -3.56 39.58 22.46
N THR A 94 -4.48 40.22 23.19
CA THR A 94 -5.53 39.51 23.93
C THR A 94 -6.41 38.69 23.01
N ALA A 95 -6.81 39.26 21.86
CA ALA A 95 -7.59 38.54 20.86
C ALA A 95 -6.83 37.35 20.26
N ALA A 96 -5.52 37.48 20.06
CA ALA A 96 -4.68 36.37 19.60
C ALA A 96 -4.62 35.23 20.63
N VAL A 97 -4.35 35.54 21.91
CA VAL A 97 -4.36 34.54 22.99
C VAL A 97 -5.74 33.89 23.15
N ASP A 98 -6.82 34.67 23.04
CA ASP A 98 -8.19 34.16 23.11
C ASP A 98 -8.52 33.23 21.93
N LYS A 99 -8.01 33.53 20.74
CA LYS A 99 -8.15 32.67 19.57
C LYS A 99 -7.43 31.33 19.79
N GLU A 100 -6.16 31.36 20.21
CA GLU A 100 -5.39 30.13 20.47
C GLU A 100 -6.05 29.29 21.58
N LEU A 101 -6.54 29.94 22.65
CA LEU A 101 -7.28 29.27 23.71
C LEU A 101 -8.60 28.67 23.21
N ALA A 102 -9.31 29.32 22.28
CA ALA A 102 -10.54 28.81 21.69
C ALA A 102 -10.31 27.57 20.80
N LEU A 103 -9.16 27.50 20.13
CA LEU A 103 -8.76 26.32 19.34
C LEU A 103 -8.40 25.13 20.25
N ASN A 104 -7.85 25.41 21.44
CA ASN A 104 -7.29 24.41 22.34
C ASN A 104 -8.15 24.15 23.62
N GLN A 105 -9.48 24.16 23.53
CA GLN A 105 -10.38 24.06 24.71
C GLN A 105 -10.57 22.65 25.29
N GLU A 106 -9.63 21.73 25.10
CA GLU A 106 -9.79 20.38 25.62
C GLU A 106 -9.73 20.33 27.16
N PRO A 107 -10.75 19.77 27.85
CA PRO A 107 -10.77 19.68 29.30
C PRO A 107 -9.57 18.90 29.85
N GLY A 108 -8.76 19.56 30.68
CA GLY A 108 -7.57 18.95 31.29
C GLY A 108 -6.32 18.97 30.40
N SER A 109 -6.37 19.59 29.22
CA SER A 109 -5.19 19.74 28.35
C SER A 109 -4.15 20.68 28.98
N PRO A 110 -2.86 20.27 29.04
CA PRO A 110 -1.76 21.16 29.43
C PRO A 110 -1.64 22.42 28.54
N ILE A 111 -2.03 22.32 27.26
CA ILE A 111 -2.03 23.45 26.32
C ILE A 111 -3.08 24.49 26.74
N ALA A 112 -4.31 24.05 27.05
CA ALA A 112 -5.37 24.93 27.55
C ALA A 112 -4.95 25.62 28.86
N ALA A 113 -4.29 24.89 29.77
CA ALA A 113 -3.84 25.41 31.05
C ALA A 113 -2.75 26.50 30.88
N THR A 114 -1.77 26.27 30.01
CA THR A 114 -0.70 27.25 29.71
C THR A 114 -1.25 28.49 29.00
N LEU A 115 -2.18 28.34 28.05
CA LEU A 115 -2.86 29.46 27.39
C LEU A 115 -3.74 30.29 28.35
N GLN A 116 -4.42 29.64 29.30
CA GLN A 116 -5.18 30.34 30.33
C GLN A 116 -4.25 31.12 31.29
N SER A 117 -3.12 30.51 31.66
CA SER A 117 -2.06 31.14 32.46
C SER A 117 -1.46 32.36 31.74
N ALA A 118 -1.21 32.23 30.43
CA ALA A 118 -0.77 33.30 29.54
C ALA A 118 -1.81 34.44 29.48
N LYS A 119 -3.09 34.12 29.28
CA LYS A 119 -4.17 35.13 29.25
C LYS A 119 -4.21 35.96 30.53
N GLN A 120 -4.06 35.31 31.70
CA GLN A 120 -4.02 36.02 32.97
C GLN A 120 -2.77 36.90 33.10
N ALA A 121 -1.59 36.37 32.75
CA ALA A 121 -0.34 37.12 32.78
C ALA A 121 -0.34 38.32 31.82
N LEU A 122 -1.00 38.19 30.66
CA LEU A 122 -1.20 39.27 29.70
C LEU A 122 -2.07 40.39 30.28
N GLY A 123 -3.19 40.05 30.93
CA GLY A 123 -4.04 41.03 31.61
C GLY A 123 -3.27 41.82 32.68
N ASP A 124 -2.48 41.12 33.49
CA ASP A 124 -1.64 41.73 34.52
C ASP A 124 -0.54 42.60 33.90
N TYR A 125 0.11 42.12 32.83
CA TYR A 125 1.13 42.86 32.10
C TYR A 125 0.60 44.17 31.53
N LEU A 126 -0.54 44.12 30.81
CA LEU A 126 -1.15 45.31 30.23
C LEU A 126 -1.52 46.36 31.29
N LYS A 127 -2.04 45.92 32.44
CA LYS A 127 -2.36 46.80 33.56
C LYS A 127 -1.11 47.47 34.15
N ARG A 128 -0.02 46.71 34.34
CA ARG A 128 1.26 47.25 34.85
C ARG A 128 1.90 48.22 33.86
N VAL A 129 1.81 47.94 32.56
CA VAL A 129 2.27 48.85 31.50
C VAL A 129 1.49 50.15 31.49
N ASP A 130 0.16 50.11 31.60
CA ASP A 130 -0.66 51.33 31.62
C ASP A 130 -0.34 52.22 32.83
N GLN A 131 -0.18 51.60 34.01
CA GLN A 131 0.27 52.28 35.23
C GLN A 131 1.67 52.89 35.06
N ALA A 132 2.60 52.18 34.40
CA ALA A 132 3.92 52.70 34.12
C ALA A 132 3.89 53.92 33.20
N ILE A 133 3.05 53.92 32.16
CA ILE A 133 2.84 55.09 31.29
C ILE A 133 2.29 56.27 32.10
N GLU A 134 1.34 56.03 33.01
CA GLU A 134 0.78 57.09 33.87
C GLU A 134 1.83 57.74 34.76
N LEU A 135 2.68 56.93 35.39
CA LEU A 135 3.78 57.44 36.22
C LEU A 135 4.82 58.17 35.35
N ALA A 136 5.10 57.67 34.15
CA ALA A 136 6.06 58.27 33.23
C ALA A 136 5.60 59.64 32.70
N SER A 137 4.28 59.88 32.58
CA SER A 137 3.72 61.20 32.24
C SER A 137 4.00 62.25 33.31
N VAL A 138 4.23 61.85 34.56
CA VAL A 138 4.58 62.75 35.67
C VAL A 138 6.09 62.85 35.84
N ASP A 139 6.77 61.70 35.89
CA ASP A 139 8.22 61.58 36.00
C ASP A 139 8.72 60.34 35.21
N PRO A 140 9.51 60.52 34.14
CA PRO A 140 9.96 59.42 33.29
C PRO A 140 10.73 58.32 34.05
N ASN A 141 11.50 58.66 35.09
CA ASN A 141 12.28 57.68 35.85
C ASN A 141 11.37 56.77 36.69
N THR A 142 10.29 57.32 37.23
CA THR A 142 9.27 56.58 37.99
C THR A 142 8.52 55.61 37.08
N GLY A 143 8.24 56.01 35.84
CA GLY A 143 7.70 55.12 34.81
C GLY A 143 8.61 53.94 34.46
N VAL A 144 9.90 54.20 34.26
CA VAL A 144 10.90 53.14 34.01
C VAL A 144 11.02 52.19 35.20
N ALA A 145 10.99 52.70 36.44
CA ALA A 145 10.98 51.86 37.63
C ALA A 145 9.72 50.99 37.72
N ALA A 146 8.55 51.53 37.37
CA ALA A 146 7.30 50.78 37.33
C ALA A 146 7.32 49.67 36.26
N MET A 147 7.99 49.89 35.12
CA MET A 147 8.16 48.86 34.08
C MET A 147 8.89 47.61 34.58
N GLN A 148 9.78 47.71 35.58
CA GLN A 148 10.43 46.52 36.17
C GLN A 148 9.41 45.54 36.77
N THR A 149 8.29 46.04 37.31
CA THR A 149 7.21 45.17 37.77
C THR A 149 6.48 44.54 36.59
N ALA A 150 6.32 45.25 35.47
CA ALA A 150 5.73 44.67 34.27
C ALA A 150 6.60 43.54 33.67
N ASP A 151 7.92 43.60 33.85
CA ASP A 151 8.85 42.56 33.36
C ASP A 151 8.55 41.18 33.94
N GLU A 152 8.15 41.07 35.21
CA GLU A 152 7.80 39.78 35.81
C GLU A 152 6.61 39.13 35.08
N SER A 153 5.57 39.92 34.79
CA SER A 153 4.39 39.46 34.05
C SER A 153 4.74 39.14 32.59
N TYR A 154 5.64 39.93 31.97
CA TYR A 154 6.16 39.68 30.63
C TYR A 154 6.93 38.36 30.56
N GLN A 155 7.85 38.12 31.50
CA GLN A 155 8.65 36.89 31.54
C GLN A 155 7.77 35.66 31.79
N LYS A 156 6.80 35.77 32.69
CA LYS A 156 5.82 34.70 32.92
C LYS A 156 5.02 34.41 31.64
N LEU A 157 4.52 35.45 30.98
CA LEU A 157 3.75 35.31 29.74
C LEU A 157 4.60 34.70 28.61
N LEU A 158 5.85 35.15 28.45
CA LEU A 158 6.77 34.60 27.46
C LEU A 158 7.04 33.12 27.73
N LYS A 159 7.24 32.75 29.00
CA LYS A 159 7.39 31.36 29.41
C LYS A 159 6.14 30.54 29.13
N ASP A 160 4.96 31.02 29.50
CA ASP A 160 3.71 30.30 29.27
C ASP A 160 3.50 30.04 27.76
N LEU A 161 3.75 31.04 26.90
CA LEU A 161 3.66 30.89 25.43
C LEU A 161 4.74 29.95 24.87
N SER A 162 5.95 29.92 25.44
CA SER A 162 7.01 28.99 25.04
C SER A 162 6.72 27.54 25.47
N ASP A 163 6.16 27.37 26.67
CA ASP A 163 5.70 26.07 27.16
C ASP A 163 4.53 25.55 26.29
N THR A 164 3.59 26.43 25.90
CA THR A 164 2.54 26.15 24.91
C THR A 164 3.13 25.66 23.58
N GLU A 165 4.06 26.42 22.98
CA GLU A 165 4.72 26.04 21.72
C GLU A 165 5.42 24.67 21.81
N THR A 166 6.09 24.39 22.93
CA THR A 166 6.75 23.10 23.18
C THR A 166 5.74 21.96 23.24
N LEU A 167 4.62 22.15 23.94
CA LEU A 167 3.55 21.15 24.05
C LEU A 167 2.87 20.88 22.71
N LEU A 168 2.62 21.93 21.91
CA LEU A 168 2.08 21.81 20.56
C LEU A 168 3.04 21.04 19.63
N ALA A 169 4.34 21.35 19.68
CA ALA A 169 5.34 20.64 18.90
C ALA A 169 5.47 19.16 19.31
N GLU A 170 5.41 18.88 20.62
CA GLU A 170 5.43 17.51 21.14
C GLU A 170 4.19 16.73 20.69
N HIS A 171 2.99 17.32 20.82
CA HIS A 171 1.73 16.71 20.38
C HIS A 171 1.73 16.41 18.87
N ALA A 172 2.18 17.36 18.05
CA ALA A 172 2.33 17.17 16.60
C ALA A 172 3.30 16.02 16.27
N SER A 173 4.43 15.94 16.99
CA SER A 173 5.42 14.88 16.78
C SER A 173 4.92 13.49 17.19
N GLN A 174 4.16 13.40 18.29
CA GLN A 174 3.57 12.16 18.77
C GLN A 174 2.52 11.67 17.77
N PHE A 175 1.61 12.55 17.32
CA PHE A 175 0.62 12.22 16.30
C PHE A 175 1.25 11.72 15.00
N ALA A 176 2.29 12.41 14.50
CA ALA A 176 3.04 11.99 13.33
C ALA A 176 3.68 10.60 13.51
N SER A 177 4.22 10.32 14.70
CA SER A 177 4.86 9.03 15.02
C SER A 177 3.85 7.87 15.12
N GLU A 178 2.68 8.10 15.74
CA GLU A 178 1.63 7.10 15.87
C GLU A 178 0.99 6.79 14.53
N GLN A 179 0.71 7.82 13.73
CA GLN A 179 0.16 7.65 12.39
C GLN A 179 1.13 6.89 11.47
N SER A 180 2.43 7.18 11.57
CA SER A 180 3.47 6.43 10.86
C SER A 180 3.51 4.96 11.28
N GLN A 181 3.42 4.66 12.58
CA GLN A 181 3.43 3.27 13.07
C GLN A 181 2.19 2.48 12.66
N VAL A 182 1.00 3.07 12.73
CA VAL A 182 -0.25 2.44 12.30
C VAL A 182 -0.26 2.21 10.78
N ALA A 183 0.20 3.19 10.01
CA ALA A 183 0.35 3.07 8.57
C ALA A 183 1.33 1.95 8.20
N ASN A 184 2.51 1.91 8.82
CA ASN A 184 3.51 0.87 8.55
C ASN A 184 3.00 -0.52 8.91
N ARG A 185 2.36 -0.70 10.08
CA ARG A 185 1.84 -2.00 10.50
C ARG A 185 0.75 -2.49 9.53
N THR A 186 -0.15 -1.61 9.12
CA THR A 186 -1.21 -1.92 8.17
C THR A 186 -0.63 -2.29 6.80
N HIS A 187 0.35 -1.51 6.33
CA HIS A 187 1.07 -1.76 5.08
C HIS A 187 1.80 -3.11 5.09
N TRP A 188 2.52 -3.45 6.17
CA TRP A 188 3.20 -4.75 6.29
C TRP A 188 2.22 -5.94 6.33
N LEU A 189 1.08 -5.80 7.00
CA LEU A 189 0.04 -6.85 7.03
C LEU A 189 -0.59 -7.06 5.65
N LEU A 190 -0.95 -5.97 4.96
CA LEU A 190 -1.52 -6.04 3.60
C LEU A 190 -0.51 -6.58 2.59
N SER A 191 0.75 -6.12 2.66
CA SER A 191 1.84 -6.63 1.83
C SER A 191 2.09 -8.13 2.07
N GLY A 192 2.10 -8.57 3.33
CA GLY A 192 2.27 -9.97 3.70
C GLY A 192 1.13 -10.86 3.18
N LEU A 193 -0.12 -10.43 3.35
CA LEU A 193 -1.29 -11.16 2.84
C LEU A 193 -1.28 -11.28 1.31
N SER A 194 -0.79 -10.24 0.64
CA SER A 194 -0.71 -10.18 -0.81
C SER A 194 0.39 -11.08 -1.38
N LEU A 195 1.55 -11.11 -0.71
CA LEU A 195 2.61 -12.07 -1.00
C LEU A 195 2.11 -13.51 -0.83
N LEU A 196 1.36 -13.79 0.24
CA LEU A 196 0.76 -15.09 0.47
C LEU A 196 -0.23 -15.47 -0.65
N ALA A 197 -1.10 -14.54 -1.05
CA ALA A 197 -2.04 -14.75 -2.14
C ALA A 197 -1.32 -15.03 -3.47
N ALA A 198 -0.30 -14.23 -3.81
CA ALA A 198 0.52 -14.45 -5.01
C ALA A 198 1.22 -15.82 -4.97
N PHE A 199 1.77 -16.20 -3.82
CA PHE A 199 2.41 -17.51 -3.63
C PHE A 199 1.43 -18.67 -3.88
N VAL A 200 0.20 -18.60 -3.33
CA VAL A 200 -0.83 -19.62 -3.53
C VAL A 200 -1.18 -19.77 -5.02
N VAL A 201 -1.31 -18.66 -5.75
CA VAL A 201 -1.64 -18.72 -7.19
C VAL A 201 -0.48 -19.30 -8.00
N VAL A 202 0.77 -18.90 -7.72
CA VAL A 202 1.97 -19.46 -8.38
C VAL A 202 2.09 -20.96 -8.10
N ALA A 203 1.86 -21.39 -6.86
CA ALA A 203 1.89 -22.80 -6.50
C ALA A 203 0.81 -23.61 -7.25
N ALA A 204 -0.42 -23.08 -7.33
CA ALA A 204 -1.51 -23.72 -8.07
C ALA A 204 -1.24 -23.80 -9.59
N ALA A 205 -0.62 -22.75 -10.16
CA ALA A 205 -0.19 -22.72 -11.55
C ALA A 205 0.89 -23.78 -11.83
N ALA A 206 1.92 -23.85 -10.99
CA ALA A 206 3.00 -24.82 -11.10
C ALA A 206 2.48 -26.27 -10.99
N MET A 207 1.55 -26.54 -10.07
CA MET A 207 0.91 -27.85 -9.95
C MET A 207 0.10 -28.22 -11.21
N SER A 208 -0.60 -27.25 -11.78
CA SER A 208 -1.38 -27.45 -13.02
C SER A 208 -0.48 -27.74 -14.21
N LEU A 209 0.62 -26.98 -14.36
CA LEU A 209 1.60 -27.19 -15.43
C LEU A 209 2.28 -28.56 -15.32
N ARG A 210 2.66 -28.99 -14.11
CA ARG A 210 3.21 -30.34 -13.86
C ARG A 210 2.23 -31.44 -14.27
N LYS A 211 0.93 -31.28 -14.00
CA LYS A 211 -0.11 -32.24 -14.43
C LYS A 211 -0.22 -32.31 -15.95
N ILE A 212 -0.17 -31.16 -16.64
CA ILE A 212 -0.22 -31.10 -18.10
C ILE A 212 1.01 -31.79 -18.70
N ALA A 213 2.21 -31.45 -18.23
CA ALA A 213 3.47 -32.04 -18.70
C ALA A 213 3.46 -33.57 -18.55
N ARG A 214 2.96 -34.09 -17.42
CA ARG A 214 2.86 -35.54 -17.18
C ARG A 214 1.92 -36.25 -18.16
N GLU A 215 0.79 -35.65 -18.52
CA GLU A 215 -0.15 -36.23 -19.50
C GLU A 215 0.39 -36.14 -20.93
N MET A 216 1.09 -35.07 -21.28
CA MET A 216 1.80 -34.99 -22.56
C MET A 216 2.88 -36.06 -22.68
N ASP A 217 3.64 -36.27 -21.61
CA ASP A 217 4.68 -37.31 -21.55
C ASP A 217 4.10 -38.73 -21.66
N LYS A 218 2.89 -38.97 -21.14
CA LYS A 218 2.15 -40.22 -21.41
C LYS A 218 1.81 -40.38 -22.89
N ALA A 219 1.26 -39.35 -23.53
CA ALA A 219 0.92 -39.39 -24.95
C ALA A 219 2.16 -39.67 -25.83
N VAL A 220 3.31 -39.06 -25.49
CA VAL A 220 4.60 -39.31 -26.16
C VAL A 220 5.05 -40.76 -25.97
N ARG A 221 5.01 -41.29 -24.74
CA ARG A 221 5.39 -42.69 -24.47
C ARG A 221 4.54 -43.69 -25.27
N VAL A 222 3.22 -43.51 -25.24
CA VAL A 222 2.28 -44.37 -25.98
C VAL A 222 2.58 -44.33 -27.47
N SER A 223 2.78 -43.13 -28.02
CA SER A 223 3.09 -42.96 -29.45
C SER A 223 4.40 -43.66 -29.84
N ARG A 224 5.41 -43.62 -28.96
CA ARG A 224 6.67 -44.33 -29.18
C ARG A 224 6.49 -45.85 -29.15
N GLN A 225 5.74 -46.39 -28.20
CA GLN A 225 5.46 -47.83 -28.14
C GLN A 225 4.72 -48.33 -29.38
N VAL A 226 3.71 -47.58 -29.84
CA VAL A 226 2.99 -47.89 -31.09
C VAL A 226 3.94 -47.86 -32.29
N ALA A 227 4.84 -46.87 -32.36
CA ALA A 227 5.83 -46.79 -33.42
C ALA A 227 6.85 -47.93 -33.39
N GLU A 228 7.14 -48.49 -32.21
CA GLU A 228 7.99 -49.68 -32.03
C GLU A 228 7.24 -51.00 -32.30
N GLY A 229 5.94 -50.94 -32.60
CA GLY A 229 5.10 -52.10 -32.93
C GLY A 229 4.41 -52.76 -31.73
N ASP A 230 4.55 -52.20 -30.52
CA ASP A 230 3.81 -52.66 -29.35
C ASP A 230 2.39 -52.07 -29.36
N LEU A 231 1.42 -52.89 -29.76
CA LEU A 231 0.00 -52.53 -29.83
C LEU A 231 -0.81 -53.06 -28.63
N THR A 232 -0.14 -53.57 -27.60
CA THR A 232 -0.79 -54.11 -26.39
C THR A 232 -1.03 -53.07 -25.31
N VAL A 233 -0.52 -51.84 -25.52
CA VAL A 233 -0.61 -50.73 -24.57
C VAL A 233 -2.05 -50.27 -24.39
N GLU A 234 -2.50 -50.22 -23.12
CA GLU A 234 -3.81 -49.68 -22.77
C GLU A 234 -3.78 -48.15 -22.72
N ILE A 235 -4.66 -47.51 -23.50
CA ILE A 235 -4.76 -46.05 -23.57
C ILE A 235 -6.13 -45.65 -23.03
N SER A 236 -6.18 -45.19 -21.78
CA SER A 236 -7.40 -44.69 -21.15
C SER A 236 -7.21 -43.28 -20.61
N SER A 237 -8.25 -42.44 -20.77
CA SER A 237 -8.27 -41.08 -20.23
C SER A 237 -9.67 -40.69 -19.81
N ASN A 238 -9.83 -40.38 -18.52
CA ASN A 238 -11.06 -39.80 -17.96
C ASN A 238 -11.13 -38.27 -18.12
N ARG A 239 -10.16 -37.67 -18.83
CA ARG A 239 -10.15 -36.23 -19.08
C ARG A 239 -11.20 -35.85 -20.12
N ARG A 240 -11.79 -34.67 -19.93
CA ARG A 240 -12.79 -34.05 -20.82
C ARG A 240 -12.25 -32.76 -21.44
N ASP A 241 -10.95 -32.69 -21.66
CA ASP A 241 -10.27 -31.59 -22.32
C ASP A 241 -9.40 -32.13 -23.48
N GLU A 242 -8.72 -31.23 -24.19
CA GLU A 242 -7.98 -31.51 -25.42
C GLU A 242 -6.91 -32.58 -25.24
N LEU A 243 -6.34 -32.72 -24.02
CA LEU A 243 -5.41 -33.81 -23.70
C LEU A 243 -6.12 -35.16 -23.59
N GLY A 244 -7.36 -35.18 -23.10
CA GLY A 244 -8.20 -36.38 -23.12
C GLY A 244 -8.61 -36.76 -24.54
N ASP A 245 -8.94 -35.79 -25.37
CA ASP A 245 -9.29 -36.03 -26.78
C ASP A 245 -8.07 -36.51 -27.57
N LEU A 246 -6.88 -35.97 -27.31
CA LEU A 246 -5.61 -36.47 -27.86
C LEU A 246 -5.35 -37.94 -27.49
N LEU A 247 -5.49 -38.30 -26.21
CA LEU A 247 -5.27 -39.68 -25.76
C LEU A 247 -6.31 -40.65 -26.36
N LYS A 248 -7.57 -40.24 -26.47
CA LYS A 248 -8.61 -41.05 -27.13
C LYS A 248 -8.32 -41.24 -28.61
N ALA A 249 -7.89 -40.20 -29.32
CA ALA A 249 -7.50 -40.28 -30.72
C ALA A 249 -6.31 -41.23 -30.94
N LEU A 250 -5.31 -41.20 -30.04
CA LEU A 250 -4.21 -42.17 -30.03
C LEU A 250 -4.71 -43.60 -29.81
N GLY A 251 -5.70 -43.81 -28.93
CA GLY A 251 -6.38 -45.09 -28.73
C GLY A 251 -6.98 -45.65 -30.02
N VAL A 252 -7.80 -44.83 -30.70
CA VAL A 252 -8.43 -45.19 -31.97
C VAL A 252 -7.39 -45.51 -33.07
N MET A 253 -6.31 -44.74 -33.13
CA MET A 253 -5.20 -44.98 -34.06
C MET A 253 -4.54 -46.34 -33.81
N LYS A 254 -4.23 -46.65 -32.54
CA LYS A 254 -3.66 -47.94 -32.13
C LYS A 254 -4.59 -49.10 -32.46
N ASP A 255 -5.90 -48.99 -32.20
CA ASP A 255 -6.88 -50.03 -32.52
C ASP A 255 -6.95 -50.30 -34.03
N SER A 256 -6.92 -49.24 -34.84
CA SER A 256 -6.92 -49.34 -36.30
C SER A 256 -5.65 -50.00 -36.85
N LEU A 257 -4.49 -49.69 -36.27
CA LEU A 257 -3.21 -50.35 -36.57
C LEU A 257 -3.25 -51.84 -36.19
N GLN A 258 -3.79 -52.17 -35.02
CA GLN A 258 -3.88 -53.55 -34.54
C GLN A 258 -4.80 -54.40 -35.43
N ALA A 259 -5.94 -53.85 -35.86
CA ALA A 259 -6.83 -54.51 -36.82
C ALA A 259 -6.12 -54.75 -38.17
N THR A 260 -5.39 -53.73 -38.66
CA THR A 260 -4.65 -53.83 -39.92
C THR A 260 -3.58 -54.92 -39.88
N VAL A 261 -2.76 -54.94 -38.81
CA VAL A 261 -1.72 -55.97 -38.63
C VAL A 261 -2.33 -57.38 -38.49
N SER A 262 -3.44 -57.50 -37.76
CA SER A 262 -4.17 -58.78 -37.62
C SER A 262 -4.69 -59.28 -38.97
N GLN A 263 -5.25 -58.39 -39.78
CA GLN A 263 -5.73 -58.72 -41.13
C GLN A 263 -4.59 -59.17 -42.04
N VAL A 264 -3.44 -58.48 -42.03
CA VAL A 264 -2.25 -58.86 -42.82
C VAL A 264 -1.73 -60.24 -42.41
N ARG A 265 -1.71 -60.53 -41.09
CA ARG A 265 -1.29 -61.84 -40.58
C ARG A 265 -2.25 -62.94 -41.04
N GLN A 266 -3.56 -62.74 -40.92
CA GLN A 266 -4.56 -63.70 -41.38
C GLN A 266 -4.46 -63.93 -42.90
N SER A 267 -4.28 -62.88 -43.69
CA SER A 267 -4.06 -63.00 -45.13
C SER A 267 -2.77 -63.79 -45.45
N SER A 268 -1.70 -63.59 -44.68
CA SER A 268 -0.45 -64.33 -44.84
C SER A 268 -0.60 -65.81 -44.48
N ASP A 269 -1.32 -66.13 -43.40
CA ASP A 269 -1.63 -67.51 -43.00
C ASP A 269 -2.47 -68.23 -44.09
N ASN A 270 -3.46 -67.55 -44.66
CA ASN A 270 -4.26 -68.07 -45.77
C ASN A 270 -3.43 -68.32 -47.03
N ILE A 271 -2.51 -67.41 -47.37
CA ILE A 271 -1.56 -67.60 -48.48
C ILE A 271 -0.65 -68.80 -48.19
N GLY A 272 -0.20 -68.98 -46.95
CA GLY A 272 0.59 -70.13 -46.51
C GLY A 272 -0.16 -71.45 -46.72
N VAL A 273 -1.42 -71.53 -46.29
CA VAL A 273 -2.29 -72.70 -46.49
C VAL A 273 -2.50 -72.98 -47.98
N ALA A 274 -2.84 -71.97 -48.77
CA ALA A 274 -3.03 -72.12 -50.22
C ALA A 274 -1.73 -72.57 -50.92
N SER A 275 -0.58 -72.02 -50.53
CA SER A 275 0.72 -72.41 -51.07
C SER A 275 1.07 -73.88 -50.73
N ALA A 276 0.75 -74.33 -49.52
CA ALA A 276 0.92 -75.74 -49.13
C ALA A 276 0.00 -76.67 -49.95
N GLN A 277 -1.24 -76.25 -50.21
CA GLN A 277 -2.17 -76.98 -51.09
C GLN A 277 -1.66 -77.05 -52.53
N ILE A 278 -1.14 -75.93 -53.07
CA ILE A 278 -0.53 -75.90 -54.41
C ILE A 278 0.68 -76.82 -54.48
N ALA A 279 1.57 -76.78 -53.47
CA ALA A 279 2.74 -77.66 -53.42
C ALA A 279 2.34 -79.14 -53.40
N SER A 280 1.36 -79.51 -52.58
CA SER A 280 0.80 -80.87 -52.55
C SER A 280 0.17 -81.27 -53.89
N GLY A 281 -0.62 -80.37 -54.50
CA GLY A 281 -1.19 -80.60 -55.83
C GLY A 281 -0.14 -80.74 -56.94
N ASN A 282 0.95 -79.97 -56.88
CA ASN A 282 2.07 -80.09 -57.80
C ASN A 282 2.82 -81.42 -57.60
N GLN A 283 2.96 -81.90 -56.36
CA GLN A 283 3.54 -83.22 -56.10
C GLN A 283 2.69 -84.34 -56.68
N ASP A 284 1.36 -84.31 -56.50
CA ASP A 284 0.45 -85.28 -57.12
C ASP A 284 0.53 -85.24 -58.64
N LEU A 285 0.53 -84.04 -59.24
CA LEU A 285 0.66 -83.87 -60.68
C LEU A 285 2.01 -84.39 -61.20
N SER A 286 3.11 -84.11 -60.49
CA SER A 286 4.45 -84.62 -60.83
C SER A 286 4.47 -86.14 -60.77
N ALA A 287 3.91 -86.75 -59.72
CA ALA A 287 3.81 -88.21 -59.60
C ALA A 287 3.00 -88.83 -60.74
N ARG A 288 1.87 -88.23 -61.11
CA ARG A 288 1.06 -88.66 -62.26
C ARG A 288 1.80 -88.49 -63.60
N THR A 289 2.61 -87.45 -63.73
CA THR A 289 3.43 -87.21 -64.93
C THR A 289 4.56 -88.24 -65.04
N GLU A 290 5.24 -88.57 -63.94
CA GLU A 290 6.24 -89.65 -63.89
C GLU A 290 5.62 -91.01 -64.24
N GLN A 291 4.44 -91.32 -63.69
CA GLN A 291 3.72 -92.56 -63.98
C GLN A 291 3.25 -92.64 -65.44
N ALA A 292 2.86 -91.51 -66.05
CA ALA A 292 2.53 -91.45 -67.47
C ALA A 292 3.77 -91.63 -68.36
N ALA A 293 4.88 -90.99 -68.00
CA ALA A 293 6.16 -91.14 -68.70
C ALA A 293 6.74 -92.56 -68.59
N SER A 294 6.47 -93.30 -67.52
CA SER A 294 6.90 -94.71 -67.38
C SER A 294 6.07 -95.70 -68.20
N ASN A 295 4.91 -95.28 -68.73
CA ASN A 295 3.99 -96.12 -69.51
C ASN A 295 4.13 -95.91 -71.03
N LEU A 296 5.09 -95.11 -71.48
CA LEU A 296 5.42 -94.77 -72.86
C LEU A 296 6.79 -95.35 -73.23
#